data_AF-A0A208Y780-F1
#
_entry.id   AF-A0A208Y780-F1
#
_cell.length_a   1.000
_cell.length_b   1.000
_cell.length_c   1.000
_cell.angle_alpha   90.00
_cell.angle_beta   90.00
_cell.angle_gamma   90.00
#
_symmetry.space_group_name_H-M   'P 1'
#
loop_
_entity.id
_entity.type
_entity.pdbx_description
1 polymer ?
#
loop_
_entity_poly.entity_id
_entity_poly.type
_entity_poly.pdbx_seq_one_letter_code
_entity_poly.pdbx_strand_id
1 'polypeptide(L)'
;MSTSGYRLYGGTYCGFCGFGARRTGRRRGLEYKRPAPRGINVSDFDKIRRTVRRFTEERNWDQFHSPKNLAMALSGEAGELVSIFQWMTEEESKELNPIKLSEAADEIADVQLYLIALADKLDIDIGQAVERKMVKNAIKYPPRAFYGSARKYNESDET
;
A
#
# COMPACT_ATOMS: atom_id res chain seq x y z
N MET A 1 8.59 -0.69 -48.86
CA MET A 1 9.14 0.66 -48.66
C MET A 1 8.07 1.53 -48.02
N SER A 2 8.46 2.18 -46.92
CA SER A 2 7.85 3.33 -46.25
C SER A 2 6.45 3.23 -45.62
N THR A 3 6.50 3.21 -44.29
CA THR A 3 5.51 3.65 -43.30
C THR A 3 5.04 5.10 -43.52
N SER A 4 3.79 5.40 -43.16
CA SER A 4 3.40 6.75 -42.74
C SER A 4 2.13 6.75 -41.88
N GLY A 5 2.29 7.28 -40.65
CA GLY A 5 1.28 8.11 -39.99
C GLY A 5 0.19 7.41 -39.17
N TYR A 6 0.48 7.04 -37.92
CA TYR A 6 -0.56 6.98 -36.90
C TYR A 6 -0.59 8.29 -36.10
N ARG A 7 -1.74 8.95 -36.22
CA ARG A 7 -2.12 10.21 -35.58
C ARG A 7 -2.55 9.92 -34.15
N LEU A 8 -2.01 10.71 -33.21
CA LEU A 8 -2.36 10.71 -31.79
C LEU A 8 -3.86 11.01 -31.60
N TYR A 9 -4.56 10.15 -30.87
CA TYR A 9 -5.87 10.45 -30.29
C TYR A 9 -5.73 10.70 -28.80
N GLY A 10 -5.95 11.96 -28.40
CA GLY A 10 -6.37 12.29 -27.06
C GLY A 10 -7.80 11.82 -26.82
N GLY A 11 -8.09 11.36 -25.61
CA GLY A 11 -9.40 10.94 -25.19
C GLY A 11 -9.45 10.79 -23.68
N THR A 12 -10.07 11.78 -23.04
CA THR A 12 -10.52 11.72 -21.65
C THR A 12 -11.53 10.59 -21.49
N TYR A 13 -11.23 9.59 -20.66
CA TYR A 13 -12.21 8.60 -20.22
C TYR A 13 -12.55 8.81 -18.75
N CYS A 14 -13.56 9.65 -18.54
CA CYS A 14 -14.49 9.53 -17.42
C CYS A 14 -15.50 8.44 -17.78
N GLY A 15 -15.65 7.41 -16.94
CA GLY A 15 -16.66 6.38 -17.15
C GLY A 15 -16.53 5.22 -16.18
N PHE A 16 -17.24 5.28 -15.05
CA PHE A 16 -18.24 4.27 -14.68
C PHE A 16 -18.92 4.65 -13.36
N CYS A 17 -19.98 5.45 -13.48
CA CYS A 17 -21.08 5.45 -12.52
C CYS A 17 -22.06 4.35 -12.95
N GLY A 18 -22.41 3.46 -12.02
CA GLY A 18 -23.55 2.58 -12.20
C GLY A 18 -23.40 1.28 -11.42
N PHE A 19 -23.86 1.25 -10.17
CA PHE A 19 -24.74 0.20 -9.64
C PHE A 19 -25.22 0.62 -8.25
N GLY A 20 -26.52 0.93 -8.17
CA GLY A 20 -27.20 1.13 -6.90
C GLY A 20 -27.43 -0.21 -6.20
N ALA A 21 -27.07 -0.27 -4.93
CA ALA A 21 -27.64 -1.23 -3.99
C ALA A 21 -27.84 -0.51 -2.65
N ARG A 22 -29.09 -0.24 -2.31
CA ARG A 22 -29.49 0.07 -0.94
C ARG A 22 -29.11 -1.14 -0.07
N ARG A 23 -28.21 -0.95 0.89
CA ARG A 23 -28.11 -1.80 2.08
C ARG A 23 -28.10 -0.91 3.31
N THR A 24 -29.28 -0.79 3.92
CA THR A 24 -29.43 -0.38 5.31
C THR A 24 -28.78 -1.46 6.18
N GLY A 25 -27.64 -1.13 6.77
CA GLY A 25 -26.89 -2.04 7.61
C GLY A 25 -25.69 -1.31 8.18
N ARG A 26 -25.89 -0.68 9.34
CA ARG A 26 -24.84 -0.08 10.15
C ARG A 26 -23.85 -1.18 10.54
N ARG A 27 -22.82 -1.43 9.72
CA ARG A 27 -21.66 -2.22 10.15
C ARG A 27 -21.11 -1.47 11.35
N ARG A 28 -21.21 -2.08 12.54
CA ARG A 28 -20.44 -1.67 13.71
C ARG A 28 -18.96 -1.84 13.33
N GLY A 29 -18.39 -0.82 12.73
CA GLY A 29 -16.97 -0.72 12.48
C GLY A 29 -16.28 -0.79 13.84
N LEU A 30 -15.27 -1.64 13.95
CA LEU A 30 -14.33 -1.61 15.06
C LEU A 30 -13.70 -0.22 15.05
N GLU A 31 -14.13 0.63 15.97
CA GLU A 31 -13.61 1.97 16.13
C GLU A 31 -12.13 1.87 16.49
N TYR A 32 -11.25 2.31 15.59
CA TYR A 32 -9.83 2.44 15.88
C TYR A 32 -9.67 3.61 16.86
N LYS A 33 -9.51 3.32 18.15
CA LYS A 33 -9.21 4.35 19.15
C LYS A 33 -7.71 4.62 19.14
N ARG A 34 -7.33 5.81 18.68
CA ARG A 34 -5.94 6.29 18.79
C ARG A 34 -5.53 6.31 20.27
N PRO A 35 -4.46 5.61 20.66
CA PRO A 35 -4.03 5.59 22.05
C PRO A 35 -3.28 6.87 22.43
N ALA A 36 -3.26 7.14 23.73
CA ALA A 36 -2.66 8.35 24.29
C ALA A 36 -1.16 8.47 23.94
N PRO A 37 -0.65 9.68 23.67
CA PRO A 37 0.76 9.89 23.35
C PRO A 37 1.64 9.51 24.55
N ARG A 38 2.58 8.58 24.36
CA ARG A 38 3.68 8.33 25.30
C ARG A 38 4.82 9.33 25.01
N GLY A 39 5.63 9.66 26.02
CA GLY A 39 6.70 10.67 25.96
C GLY A 39 7.51 10.64 24.65
N ILE A 40 7.85 11.81 24.13
CA ILE A 40 8.17 12.04 22.71
C ILE A 40 9.47 11.32 22.29
N ASN A 41 9.34 10.06 21.88
CA ASN A 41 10.23 9.42 20.92
C ASN A 41 9.50 9.48 19.57
N VAL A 42 10.00 10.33 18.66
CA VAL A 42 9.37 10.52 17.36
C VAL A 42 9.78 9.38 16.44
N SER A 43 8.84 8.50 16.09
CA SER A 43 9.08 7.40 15.15
C SER A 43 9.45 7.93 13.76
N ASP A 44 10.18 7.13 12.97
CA ASP A 44 10.51 7.50 11.58
C ASP A 44 9.25 7.62 10.71
N PHE A 45 8.21 6.82 10.97
CA PHE A 45 6.90 6.99 10.34
C PHE A 45 6.27 8.34 10.65
N ASP A 46 6.38 8.84 11.89
CA ASP A 46 5.88 10.17 12.23
C ASP A 46 6.68 11.28 11.55
N LYS A 47 7.99 11.11 11.34
CA LYS A 47 8.83 12.06 10.59
C LYS A 47 8.37 12.11 9.13
N ILE A 48 8.25 10.97 8.48
CA ILE A 48 7.81 10.89 7.08
C ILE A 48 6.40 11.45 6.94
N ARG A 49 5.46 11.09 7.84
CA ARG A 49 4.09 11.63 7.85
C ARG A 49 4.06 13.15 7.89
N ARG A 50 4.88 13.78 8.73
CA ARG A 50 4.97 15.26 8.78
C ARG A 50 5.53 15.85 7.49
N THR A 51 6.54 15.22 6.89
CA THR A 51 7.08 15.64 5.59
C THR A 51 6.04 15.56 4.48
N VAL A 52 5.32 14.44 4.40
CA VAL A 52 4.23 14.23 3.42
C VAL A 52 3.13 15.27 3.61
N ARG A 53 2.68 15.47 4.86
CA ARG A 53 1.63 16.44 5.17
C ARG A 53 2.03 17.84 4.70
N ARG A 54 3.23 18.30 5.06
CA ARG A 54 3.76 19.60 4.62
C ARG A 54 3.79 19.70 3.09
N PHE A 55 4.32 18.69 2.41
CA PHE A 55 4.39 18.65 0.94
C PHE A 55 3.00 18.79 0.28
N THR A 56 1.99 18.13 0.86
CA THR A 56 0.61 18.16 0.35
C THR A 56 -0.11 19.48 0.66
N GLU A 57 0.13 20.06 1.83
CA GLU A 57 -0.44 21.35 2.26
C GLU A 57 0.07 22.49 1.38
N GLU A 58 1.38 22.53 1.11
CA GLU A 58 2.02 23.52 0.22
C GLU A 58 1.38 23.57 -1.19
N ARG A 59 0.80 22.46 -1.63
CA ARG A 59 0.18 22.31 -2.97
C ARG A 59 -1.34 22.34 -2.92
N ASN A 60 -1.94 22.49 -1.74
CA ASN A 60 -3.38 22.35 -1.53
C ASN A 60 -3.94 21.04 -2.11
N TRP A 61 -3.17 19.95 -2.04
CA TRP A 61 -3.55 18.64 -2.59
C TRP A 61 -4.41 17.81 -1.65
N ASP A 62 -4.54 18.24 -0.39
CA ASP A 62 -5.33 17.56 0.63
C ASP A 62 -6.79 17.31 0.19
N GLN A 63 -7.34 18.21 -0.64
CA GLN A 63 -8.68 18.08 -1.24
C GLN A 63 -8.87 16.83 -2.12
N PHE A 64 -7.79 16.29 -2.70
CA PHE A 64 -7.81 15.09 -3.54
C PHE A 64 -7.53 13.82 -2.74
N HIS A 65 -7.08 13.95 -1.49
CA HIS A 65 -6.61 12.86 -0.64
C HIS A 65 -7.74 12.20 0.19
N SER A 66 -8.84 11.81 -0.47
CA SER A 66 -9.82 10.94 0.19
C SER A 66 -9.21 9.54 0.44
N PRO A 67 -9.62 8.80 1.50
CA PRO A 67 -9.11 7.44 1.72
C PRO A 67 -9.28 6.50 0.52
N LYS A 68 -10.37 6.66 -0.25
CA LYS A 68 -10.59 5.94 -1.51
C LYS A 68 -9.49 6.25 -2.52
N ASN A 69 -9.23 7.53 -2.78
CA ASN A 69 -8.27 7.95 -3.80
C ASN A 69 -6.84 7.53 -3.43
N LEU A 70 -6.47 7.67 -2.15
CA LEU A 70 -5.17 7.23 -1.66
C LEU A 70 -4.99 5.71 -1.77
N ALA A 71 -6.02 4.92 -1.47
CA ALA A 71 -5.97 3.47 -1.67
C ALA A 71 -5.86 3.09 -3.16
N MET A 72 -6.51 3.84 -4.05
CA MET A 72 -6.37 3.65 -5.50
C MET A 72 -4.97 3.99 -5.99
N ALA A 73 -4.41 5.13 -5.55
CA ALA A 73 -3.04 5.54 -5.90
C ALA A 73 -2.01 4.51 -5.41
N LEU A 74 -2.13 4.07 -4.14
CA LEU A 74 -1.29 3.00 -3.59
C LEU A 74 -1.31 1.72 -4.44
N SER A 75 -2.47 1.35 -5.00
CA SER A 75 -2.57 0.20 -5.89
C SER A 75 -1.87 0.42 -7.24
N GLY A 76 -1.79 1.66 -7.70
CA GLY A 76 -1.02 2.05 -8.89
C GLY A 76 0.47 1.83 -8.67
N GLU A 77 1.04 2.44 -7.63
CA GLU A 77 2.47 2.33 -7.32
C GLU A 77 2.89 0.88 -7.01
N ALA A 78 2.02 0.10 -6.37
CA ALA A 78 2.27 -1.32 -6.18
C ALA A 78 2.35 -2.07 -7.53
N GLY A 79 1.58 -1.64 -8.54
CA GLY A 79 1.64 -2.15 -9.90
C GLY A 79 2.91 -1.72 -10.64
N GLU A 80 3.39 -0.51 -10.42
CA GLU A 80 4.67 -0.01 -10.96
C GLU A 80 5.84 -0.81 -10.37
N LEU A 81 5.84 -1.03 -9.05
CA LEU A 81 6.78 -1.93 -8.38
C LEU A 81 6.75 -3.35 -8.97
N VAL A 82 5.56 -3.93 -9.16
CA VAL A 82 5.41 -5.25 -9.79
C VAL A 82 5.97 -5.27 -11.21
N SER A 83 5.80 -4.18 -11.96
CA SER A 83 6.24 -4.09 -13.35
C SER A 83 7.75 -4.20 -13.53
N ILE A 84 8.52 -3.86 -12.49
CA ILE A 84 9.99 -4.04 -12.45
C ILE A 84 10.35 -5.52 -12.53
N PHE A 85 9.62 -6.38 -11.82
CA PHE A 85 9.95 -7.81 -11.65
C PHE A 85 9.17 -8.75 -12.57
N GLN A 86 8.11 -8.26 -13.23
CA GLN A 86 7.10 -9.10 -13.89
C GLN A 86 7.64 -10.10 -14.94
N TRP A 87 8.80 -9.82 -15.55
CA TRP A 87 9.41 -10.65 -16.61
C TRP A 87 10.70 -11.35 -16.16
N MET A 88 11.05 -11.25 -14.88
CA MET A 88 12.26 -11.86 -14.31
C MET A 88 11.99 -13.30 -13.87
N THR A 89 13.00 -14.14 -13.98
CA THR A 89 13.08 -15.42 -13.25
C THR A 89 13.31 -15.18 -11.75
N GLU A 90 13.14 -16.21 -10.93
CA GLU A 90 13.38 -16.09 -9.49
C GLU A 90 14.84 -15.73 -9.18
N GLU A 91 15.78 -16.31 -9.94
CA GLU A 91 17.21 -16.03 -9.84
C GLU A 91 17.53 -14.58 -10.22
N GLU A 92 17.00 -14.10 -11.34
CA GLU A 92 17.20 -12.71 -11.79
C GLU A 92 16.64 -11.68 -10.79
N SER A 93 15.50 -12.00 -10.14
CA SER A 93 14.88 -11.10 -9.17
C SER A 93 15.74 -10.82 -7.92
N LYS A 94 16.75 -11.66 -7.66
CA LYS A 94 17.67 -11.54 -6.51
C LYS A 94 18.90 -10.68 -6.83
N GLU A 95 19.21 -10.44 -8.10
CA GLU A 95 20.43 -9.78 -8.56
C GLU A 95 20.12 -8.60 -9.50
N LEU A 96 19.40 -7.60 -8.99
CA LEU A 96 19.08 -6.40 -9.77
C LEU A 96 20.35 -5.62 -10.12
N ASN A 97 20.46 -5.20 -11.39
CA ASN A 97 21.45 -4.21 -11.78
C ASN A 97 21.16 -2.85 -11.08
N PRO A 98 22.16 -1.93 -11.01
CA PRO A 98 22.00 -0.67 -10.29
C PRO A 98 20.83 0.21 -10.75
N ILE A 99 20.46 0.14 -12.03
CA ILE A 99 19.33 0.91 -12.58
C ILE A 99 18.01 0.35 -12.04
N LYS A 100 17.81 -0.97 -12.16
CA LYS A 100 16.61 -1.65 -11.64
C LYS A 100 16.48 -1.55 -10.12
N LEU A 101 17.60 -1.56 -9.40
CA LEU A 101 17.60 -1.34 -7.96
C LEU A 101 17.15 0.08 -7.59
N SER A 102 17.58 1.09 -8.34
CA SER A 102 17.12 2.46 -8.15
C SER A 102 15.63 2.60 -8.44
N GLU A 103 15.15 2.07 -9.57
CA GLU A 103 13.72 2.04 -9.90
C GLU A 103 12.91 1.37 -8.77
N ALA A 104 13.37 0.21 -8.28
CA ALA A 104 12.68 -0.49 -7.20
C ALA A 104 12.64 0.32 -5.90
N ALA A 105 13.71 1.07 -5.60
CA ALA A 105 13.77 1.93 -4.42
C ALA A 105 12.76 3.09 -4.51
N ASP A 106 12.60 3.69 -5.69
CA ASP A 106 11.63 4.76 -5.94
C ASP A 106 10.20 4.25 -5.78
N GLU A 107 9.85 3.11 -6.41
CA GLU A 107 8.50 2.54 -6.29
C GLU A 107 8.16 2.05 -4.88
N ILE A 108 9.15 1.52 -4.15
CA ILE A 108 8.99 1.18 -2.72
C ILE A 108 8.70 2.44 -1.90
N ALA A 109 9.38 3.54 -2.20
CA ALA A 109 9.14 4.81 -1.54
C ALA A 109 7.73 5.33 -1.85
N ASP A 110 7.28 5.29 -3.10
CA ASP A 110 5.96 5.77 -3.50
C ASP A 110 4.82 4.95 -2.85
N VAL A 111 4.92 3.61 -2.84
CA VAL A 111 4.01 2.75 -2.08
C VAL A 111 3.97 3.17 -0.60
N GLN A 112 5.13 3.44 0.00
CA GLN A 112 5.23 3.83 1.40
C GLN A 112 4.63 5.21 1.67
N LEU A 113 4.80 6.17 0.76
CA LEU A 113 4.27 7.53 0.87
C LEU A 113 2.73 7.52 0.85
N TYR A 114 2.12 6.79 -0.09
CA TYR A 114 0.65 6.67 -0.12
C TYR A 114 0.10 5.90 1.07
N LEU A 115 0.80 4.86 1.54
CA LEU A 115 0.38 4.13 2.74
C LEU A 115 0.40 5.03 3.99
N ILE A 116 1.41 5.90 4.11
CA ILE A 116 1.51 6.88 5.20
C ILE A 116 0.42 7.94 5.08
N ALA A 117 0.18 8.48 3.88
CA ALA A 117 -0.89 9.45 3.66
C ALA A 117 -2.28 8.85 3.98
N LEU A 118 -2.51 7.58 3.59
CA LEU A 118 -3.74 6.86 3.90
C LEU A 118 -3.89 6.64 5.41
N ALA A 119 -2.82 6.22 6.10
CA ALA A 119 -2.82 6.07 7.54
C ALA A 119 -3.10 7.39 8.26
N ASP A 120 -2.54 8.51 7.78
CA ASP A 120 -2.80 9.85 8.33
C ASP A 120 -4.28 10.23 8.19
N LYS A 121 -4.88 10.03 7.01
CA LYS A 121 -6.30 10.30 6.77
C LYS A 121 -7.25 9.43 7.58
N LEU A 122 -6.81 8.24 7.99
CA LEU A 122 -7.59 7.30 8.79
C LEU A 122 -7.24 7.36 10.29
N ASP A 123 -6.35 8.28 10.70
CA ASP A 123 -5.85 8.42 12.08
C ASP A 123 -5.23 7.12 12.63
N ILE A 124 -4.50 6.39 11.79
CA ILE A 124 -3.84 5.12 12.13
C ILE A 124 -2.38 5.36 12.52
N ASP A 125 -2.01 4.95 13.73
CA ASP A 125 -0.61 4.75 14.11
C ASP A 125 -0.08 3.46 13.48
N ILE A 126 0.86 3.62 12.53
CA ILE A 126 1.47 2.52 11.76
C ILE A 126 2.28 1.60 12.67
N GLY A 127 3.14 2.15 13.53
CA GLY A 127 4.02 1.36 14.40
C GLY A 127 3.19 0.43 15.28
N GLN A 128 2.13 0.95 15.90
CA GLN A 128 1.24 0.16 16.74
C GLN A 128 0.36 -0.81 15.94
N ALA A 129 -0.05 -0.43 14.72
CA ALA A 129 -0.77 -1.34 13.84
C ALA A 129 0.09 -2.56 13.47
N VAL A 130 1.37 -2.34 13.18
CA VAL A 130 2.36 -3.39 12.90
C VAL A 130 2.57 -4.27 14.13
N GLU A 131 2.83 -3.70 15.31
CA GLU A 131 2.99 -4.47 16.56
C GLU A 131 1.80 -5.40 16.83
N ARG A 132 0.57 -4.87 16.77
CA ARG A 132 -0.64 -5.67 16.96
C ARG A 132 -0.79 -6.75 15.88
N LYS A 133 -0.40 -6.46 14.64
CA LYS A 133 -0.45 -7.43 13.54
C LYS A 133 0.58 -8.54 13.73
N MET A 134 1.77 -8.23 14.24
CA MET A 134 2.81 -9.22 14.53
C MET A 134 2.39 -10.18 15.64
N VAL A 135 1.76 -9.69 16.72
CA VAL A 135 1.18 -10.57 17.76
C VAL A 135 0.16 -11.54 17.16
N LYS A 136 -0.76 -11.03 16.32
CA LYS A 136 -1.75 -11.87 15.63
C LYS A 136 -1.10 -12.89 14.69
N ASN A 137 -0.04 -12.50 13.98
CA ASN A 137 0.68 -13.38 13.08
C ASN A 137 1.42 -14.49 13.83
N ALA A 138 2.05 -14.19 14.98
CA ALA A 138 2.75 -15.18 15.80
C ALA A 138 1.79 -16.26 16.36
N ILE A 139 0.57 -15.87 16.73
CA ILE A 139 -0.48 -16.81 17.14
C ILE A 139 -0.94 -17.67 15.94
N LYS A 140 -1.06 -17.04 14.77
CA LYS A 140 -1.55 -17.69 13.54
C LYS A 140 -0.54 -18.66 12.91
N TYR A 141 0.75 -18.39 13.07
CA TYR A 141 1.86 -19.17 12.49
C TYR A 141 2.90 -19.51 13.56
N PRO A 142 2.61 -20.45 14.48
CA PRO A 142 3.55 -20.84 15.52
C PRO A 142 4.80 -21.51 14.92
N PRO A 143 6.02 -21.20 15.40
CA PRO A 143 7.26 -21.71 14.82
C PRO A 143 7.32 -23.23 14.68
N ARG A 144 6.83 -23.97 15.68
CA ARG A 144 6.87 -25.44 15.67
C ARG A 144 6.04 -26.08 14.54
N ALA A 145 5.00 -25.41 14.05
CA ALA A 145 4.15 -25.94 12.99
C ALA A 145 4.49 -25.39 11.59
N PHE A 146 5.12 -24.21 11.51
CA PHE A 146 5.35 -23.49 10.25
C PHE A 146 6.84 -23.26 9.93
N TYR A 147 7.79 -23.83 10.68
CA TYR A 147 9.21 -23.76 10.34
C TYR A 147 9.47 -24.38 8.95
N GLY A 148 10.01 -23.59 8.03
CA GLY A 148 10.31 -24.01 6.66
C GLY A 148 9.06 -24.32 5.80
N SER A 149 7.86 -23.95 6.24
CA SER A 149 6.62 -24.28 5.53
C SER A 149 5.96 -23.05 4.93
N ALA A 150 5.62 -23.11 3.65
CA ALA A 150 4.81 -22.11 2.95
C ALA A 150 3.28 -22.37 3.07
N ARG A 151 2.87 -23.39 3.83
CA ARG A 151 1.46 -23.77 4.03
C ARG A 151 0.68 -22.61 4.64
N LYS A 152 -0.55 -22.42 4.18
CA LYS A 152 -1.45 -21.46 4.83
C LYS A 152 -2.06 -22.09 6.08
N TYR A 153 -2.27 -21.30 7.12
CA TYR A 153 -2.89 -21.73 8.38
C TYR A 153 -4.26 -22.41 8.25
N ASN A 154 -4.95 -22.22 7.13
CA ASN A 154 -6.27 -22.77 6.82
C ASN A 154 -6.21 -24.00 5.91
N GLU A 155 -5.01 -24.40 5.46
CA GLU A 155 -4.77 -25.73 4.91
C GLU A 155 -4.47 -26.61 6.13
N SER A 156 -5.52 -27.14 6.76
CA SER A 156 -5.37 -28.14 7.82
C SER A 156 -4.65 -29.35 7.26
N ASP A 157 -3.81 -29.98 8.08
CA ASP A 157 -3.36 -31.35 7.83
C ASP A 157 -4.63 -32.23 7.80
N GLU A 158 -5.18 -32.45 6.60
CA GLU A 158 -6.09 -33.56 6.36
C GLU A 158 -5.25 -34.82 6.56
N THR A 159 -5.28 -35.32 7.79
CA THR A 159 -4.85 -36.67 8.18
C THR A 159 -5.65 -37.73 7.47
#